data_AF-A0A2G5VDS3-F1
#
_entry.id   AF-A0A2G5VDS3-F1
#
_cell.length_a   1.000
_cell.length_b   1.000
_cell.length_c   1.000
_cell.angle_alpha   90.00
_cell.angle_beta   90.00
_cell.angle_gamma   90.00
#
_symmetry.space_group_name_H-M   'P 1'
#
loop_
_entity.id
_entity.type
_entity.pdbx_description
1 polymer ?
#
loop_
_entity_poly.entity_id
_entity_poly.type
_entity_poly.pdbx_seq_one_letter_code
_entity_poly.pdbx_strand_id
1 'polypeptide(L)'
;MSGNPITVCKGPPKQFLVLVGDDDGAIRTALNTQLNTIEGVENCYYIQNYYYSAKFGIKSFSTLREVVEDFEANNSSMMCMFHAYKSMSYLKEAKDVADKIKADTRVVIVDSLETCPDAEQVETFANSNEFETVYMQPNEEQLLDAEEHMEKVGVDRLIETISVCNWPWRVINSFGIRSTANEEEVSNEHKIGEGDVLSGATAGK
;
A
#
# COMPACT_ATOMS: atom_id res chain seq x y z
N MET A 1 31.89 -3.90 -0.06
CA MET A 1 30.92 -2.84 0.22
C MET A 1 30.10 -3.29 1.42
N SER A 2 30.32 -2.69 2.58
CA SER A 2 29.62 -3.02 3.82
C SER A 2 28.19 -2.50 3.74
N GLY A 3 27.22 -3.39 3.57
CA GLY A 3 25.80 -3.05 3.66
C GLY A 3 25.52 -2.46 5.04
N ASN A 4 24.81 -1.33 5.09
CA ASN A 4 24.26 -0.85 6.35
C ASN A 4 23.40 -1.98 6.94
N PRO A 5 23.56 -2.29 8.25
CA PRO A 5 22.69 -3.25 8.89
C PRO A 5 21.27 -2.70 8.80
N ILE A 6 20.41 -3.43 8.08
CA ILE A 6 18.97 -3.22 8.08
C ILE A 6 18.56 -3.16 9.54
N THR A 7 18.01 -2.02 9.97
CA THR A 7 17.35 -1.94 11.27
C THR A 7 16.30 -3.04 11.27
N VAL A 8 16.60 -4.17 11.94
CA VAL A 8 15.72 -5.34 11.96
C VAL A 8 14.45 -4.89 12.66
N CYS A 9 13.44 -4.52 11.88
CA CYS A 9 12.13 -4.09 12.37
C CYS A 9 11.42 -5.30 12.97
N LYS A 10 11.81 -5.70 14.20
CA LYS A 10 11.23 -6.84 14.92
C LYS A 10 9.73 -6.65 15.15
N GLY A 11 9.01 -7.77 15.30
CA GLY A 11 7.58 -7.81 15.60
C GLY A 11 6.65 -7.74 14.38
N PRO A 12 5.34 -7.97 14.59
CA PRO A 12 4.36 -8.06 13.51
C PRO A 12 4.18 -6.73 12.75
N PRO A 13 3.64 -6.75 11.53
CA PRO A 13 3.27 -5.54 10.80
C PRO A 13 2.13 -4.79 11.53
N LYS A 14 2.14 -3.46 11.43
CA LYS A 14 1.09 -2.57 11.99
C LYS A 14 0.26 -1.87 10.92
N GLN A 15 0.67 -2.01 9.66
CA GLN A 15 0.07 -1.41 8.48
C GLN A 15 0.05 -2.46 7.38
N PHE A 16 -0.96 -2.39 6.53
CA PHE A 16 -1.32 -3.48 5.65
C PHE A 16 -1.64 -3.01 4.24
N LEU A 17 -1.20 -3.81 3.28
CA LEU A 17 -1.81 -3.90 1.97
C LEU A 17 -2.98 -4.89 2.05
N VAL A 18 -4.13 -4.49 1.53
CA VAL A 18 -5.32 -5.30 1.36
C VAL A 18 -5.32 -5.83 -0.07
N LEU A 19 -5.45 -7.13 -0.25
CA LEU A 19 -5.58 -7.78 -1.56
C LEU A 19 -6.93 -8.49 -1.62
N VAL A 20 -7.83 -8.04 -2.49
CA VAL A 20 -9.19 -8.55 -2.58
C VAL A 20 -9.43 -9.29 -3.89
N GLY A 21 -9.99 -10.48 -3.82
CA GLY A 21 -10.41 -11.25 -5.01
C GLY A 21 -9.27 -11.91 -5.79
N ASP A 22 -8.10 -12.06 -5.18
CA ASP A 22 -7.00 -12.91 -5.67
C ASP A 22 -7.29 -14.38 -5.31
N ASP A 23 -8.40 -14.91 -5.82
CA ASP A 23 -8.99 -16.18 -5.36
C ASP A 23 -8.12 -17.40 -5.72
N ASP A 24 -7.29 -17.31 -6.77
CA ASP A 24 -6.32 -18.33 -7.18
C ASP A 24 -4.90 -18.12 -6.59
N GLY A 25 -4.68 -16.99 -5.91
CA GLY A 25 -3.42 -16.62 -5.29
C GLY A 25 -2.31 -16.20 -6.26
N ALA A 26 -2.62 -15.97 -7.54
CA ALA A 26 -1.63 -15.65 -8.56
C ALA A 26 -0.93 -14.31 -8.27
N ILE A 27 -1.70 -13.27 -7.92
CA ILE A 27 -1.16 -11.94 -7.62
C ILE A 27 -0.30 -12.01 -6.36
N ARG A 28 -0.80 -12.68 -5.30
CA ARG A 28 -0.06 -12.85 -4.06
C ARG A 28 1.25 -13.60 -4.28
N THR A 29 1.24 -14.64 -5.10
CA THR A 29 2.45 -15.42 -5.42
C THR A 29 3.47 -14.57 -6.18
N ALA A 30 3.03 -13.78 -7.15
CA ALA A 30 3.89 -12.88 -7.90
C ALA A 30 4.52 -11.80 -7.00
N LEU A 31 3.71 -11.16 -6.14
CA LEU A 31 4.19 -10.20 -5.15
C LEU A 31 5.20 -10.83 -4.19
N ASN A 32 4.93 -12.05 -3.68
CA ASN A 32 5.84 -12.75 -2.78
C ASN A 32 7.21 -13.06 -3.40
N THR A 33 7.26 -13.22 -4.72
CA THR A 33 8.50 -13.54 -5.44
C THR A 33 9.41 -12.32 -5.56
N GLN A 34 8.84 -11.11 -5.59
CA GLN A 34 9.57 -9.87 -5.84
C GLN A 34 9.71 -8.97 -4.61
N LEU A 35 8.78 -9.04 -3.65
CA LEU A 35 8.85 -8.27 -2.41
C LEU A 35 9.85 -8.89 -1.44
N ASN A 36 10.59 -8.04 -0.74
CA ASN A 36 11.47 -8.50 0.32
C ASN A 36 10.66 -8.91 1.55
N THR A 37 10.98 -10.08 2.10
CA THR A 37 10.35 -10.63 3.30
C THR A 37 11.23 -10.43 4.54
N ILE A 38 10.61 -10.44 5.72
CA ILE A 38 11.33 -10.40 7.00
C ILE A 38 11.40 -11.81 7.58
N GLU A 39 12.61 -12.34 7.75
CA GLU A 39 12.85 -13.67 8.29
C GLU A 39 12.19 -13.83 9.69
N GLY A 40 11.49 -14.95 9.88
CA GLY A 40 10.85 -15.29 11.15
C GLY A 40 9.56 -14.52 11.47
N VAL A 41 9.06 -13.67 10.56
CA VAL A 41 7.76 -12.98 10.74
C VAL A 41 6.86 -13.29 9.55
N GLU A 42 5.81 -14.05 9.80
CA GLU A 42 4.84 -14.45 8.76
C GLU A 42 4.14 -13.22 8.15
N ASN A 43 3.90 -13.28 6.83
CA ASN A 43 3.17 -12.25 6.07
C ASN A 43 3.72 -10.83 6.27
N CYS A 44 5.04 -10.71 6.43
CA CYS A 44 5.69 -9.45 6.73
C CYS A 44 6.73 -9.10 5.66
N TYR A 45 6.54 -7.94 5.06
CA TYR A 45 7.29 -7.45 3.91
C TYR A 45 7.91 -6.11 4.22
N TYR A 46 8.93 -5.75 3.46
CA TYR A 46 9.44 -4.39 3.50
C TYR A 46 9.80 -3.86 2.11
N ILE A 47 9.58 -2.57 1.96
CA ILE A 47 10.11 -1.77 0.87
C ILE A 47 11.19 -0.84 1.42
N GLN A 48 12.19 -0.59 0.59
CA GLN A 48 13.23 0.39 0.84
C GLN A 48 13.52 1.10 -0.48
N ASN A 49 13.29 2.40 -0.51
CA ASN A 49 13.64 3.26 -1.62
C ASN A 49 14.64 4.33 -1.14
N TYR A 50 14.96 5.30 -1.98
CA TYR A 50 15.86 6.38 -1.59
C TYR A 50 15.30 7.21 -0.42
N TYR A 51 14.00 7.45 -0.37
CA TYR A 51 13.38 8.39 0.56
C TYR A 51 13.04 7.78 1.91
N TYR A 52 12.60 6.52 1.93
CA TYR A 52 12.14 5.87 3.14
C TYR A 52 12.23 4.35 3.06
N SER A 53 12.06 3.72 4.21
CA SER A 53 11.84 2.29 4.36
C SER A 53 10.53 2.05 5.11
N ALA A 54 9.72 1.09 4.67
CA ALA A 54 8.46 0.75 5.36
C ALA A 54 8.28 -0.76 5.46
N LYS A 55 7.81 -1.19 6.63
CA LYS A 55 7.39 -2.57 6.92
C LYS A 55 5.88 -2.66 6.86
N PHE A 56 5.33 -3.62 6.14
CA PHE A 56 3.89 -3.83 6.01
C PHE A 56 3.56 -5.32 5.95
N GLY A 57 2.29 -5.64 6.19
CA GLY A 57 1.75 -6.98 5.95
C GLY A 57 0.81 -6.99 4.75
N ILE A 58 0.50 -8.18 4.24
CA ILE A 58 -0.53 -8.35 3.21
C ILE A 58 -1.68 -9.16 3.81
N LYS A 59 -2.88 -8.56 3.86
CA LYS A 59 -4.14 -9.24 4.20
C LYS A 59 -4.89 -9.57 2.91
N SER A 60 -5.16 -10.85 2.70
CA SER A 60 -5.92 -11.34 1.54
C SER A 60 -7.36 -11.61 1.95
N PHE A 61 -8.30 -11.18 1.11
CA PHE A 61 -9.73 -11.34 1.32
C PHE A 61 -10.40 -11.82 0.02
N SER A 62 -11.42 -12.65 0.12
CA SER A 62 -12.19 -13.06 -1.06
C SER A 62 -13.22 -12.00 -1.45
N THR A 63 -13.71 -11.22 -0.47
CA THR A 63 -14.76 -10.23 -0.70
C THR A 63 -14.46 -8.88 -0.04
N LEU A 64 -15.01 -7.81 -0.63
CA LEU A 64 -14.95 -6.45 -0.08
C LEU A 64 -15.61 -6.34 1.30
N ARG A 65 -16.66 -7.13 1.54
CA ARG A 65 -17.34 -7.22 2.84
C ARG A 65 -16.39 -7.67 3.95
N GLU A 66 -15.55 -8.67 3.70
CA GLU A 66 -14.58 -9.15 4.69
C GLU A 66 -13.54 -8.07 5.06
N VAL A 67 -13.16 -7.21 4.11
CA VAL A 67 -12.28 -6.06 4.38
C VAL A 67 -12.93 -5.13 5.39
N VAL A 68 -14.21 -4.80 5.18
CA VAL A 68 -14.97 -3.92 6.08
C VAL A 68 -15.11 -4.56 7.46
N GLU A 69 -15.45 -5.85 7.53
CA GLU A 69 -15.59 -6.59 8.79
C GLU A 69 -14.27 -6.62 9.57
N ASP A 70 -13.13 -6.90 8.91
CA ASP A 70 -11.81 -6.86 9.55
C ASP A 70 -11.42 -5.45 9.99
N PHE A 71 -11.71 -4.43 9.17
CA PHE A 71 -11.42 -3.04 9.50
C PHE A 71 -12.22 -2.58 10.73
N GLU A 72 -13.52 -2.89 10.81
CA GLU A 72 -14.36 -2.53 11.95
C GLU A 72 -13.98 -3.28 13.22
N ALA A 73 -13.63 -4.56 13.11
CA ALA A 73 -13.24 -5.38 14.26
C ALA A 73 -11.87 -5.01 14.83
N ASN A 74 -10.90 -4.74 13.95
CA ASN A 74 -9.49 -4.61 14.34
C ASN A 74 -8.94 -3.19 14.23
N ASN A 75 -9.64 -2.27 13.56
CA ASN A 75 -9.17 -0.92 13.26
C ASN A 75 -7.75 -0.89 12.68
N SER A 76 -7.45 -1.87 11.81
CA SER A 76 -6.12 -2.05 11.20
C SER A 76 -5.83 -0.94 10.20
N SER A 77 -4.59 -0.47 10.13
CA SER A 77 -4.18 0.52 9.14
C SER A 77 -4.02 -0.12 7.76
N MET A 78 -5.06 -0.04 6.94
CA MET A 78 -5.12 -0.59 5.58
C MET A 78 -4.86 0.52 4.54
N MET A 79 -3.58 0.85 4.35
CA MET A 79 -3.18 2.06 3.60
C MET A 79 -3.11 1.84 2.10
N CYS A 80 -2.93 0.60 1.67
CA CYS A 80 -2.90 0.24 0.27
C CYS A 80 -3.97 -0.82 0.00
N MET A 81 -4.80 -0.61 -1.01
CA MET A 81 -5.87 -1.55 -1.37
C MET A 81 -5.76 -1.93 -2.84
N PHE A 82 -5.52 -3.21 -3.07
CA PHE A 82 -5.56 -3.86 -4.37
C PHE A 82 -6.82 -4.71 -4.45
N HIS A 83 -7.53 -4.63 -5.56
CA HIS A 83 -8.61 -5.57 -5.83
C HIS A 83 -8.62 -6.02 -7.28
N ALA A 84 -8.87 -7.31 -7.50
CA ALA A 84 -9.15 -7.83 -8.82
C ALA A 84 -10.46 -7.23 -9.35
N TYR A 85 -10.46 -6.80 -10.61
CA TYR A 85 -11.65 -6.34 -11.30
C TYR A 85 -12.61 -7.52 -11.52
N LYS A 86 -13.89 -7.33 -11.17
CA LYS A 86 -14.96 -8.32 -11.38
C LYS A 86 -16.12 -7.75 -12.22
N SER A 87 -16.47 -6.49 -12.01
CA SER A 87 -17.50 -5.75 -12.74
C SER A 87 -17.48 -4.26 -12.36
N MET A 88 -18.13 -3.41 -13.14
CA MET A 88 -18.29 -1.99 -12.81
C MET A 88 -19.05 -1.75 -11.50
N SER A 89 -20.03 -2.59 -11.15
CA SER A 89 -20.71 -2.48 -9.84
C SER A 89 -19.78 -2.83 -8.70
N TYR A 90 -18.94 -3.87 -8.87
CA TYR A 90 -17.94 -4.25 -7.88
C TYR A 90 -16.85 -3.18 -7.71
N LEU A 91 -16.41 -2.53 -8.79
CA LEU A 91 -15.45 -1.42 -8.71
C LEU A 91 -16.02 -0.21 -7.95
N LYS A 92 -17.32 0.09 -8.12
CA LYS A 92 -18.01 1.13 -7.32
C LYS A 92 -18.06 0.77 -5.84
N GLU A 93 -18.34 -0.48 -5.52
CA GLU A 93 -18.29 -0.97 -4.13
C GLU A 93 -16.86 -0.90 -3.57
N ALA A 94 -15.85 -1.26 -4.37
CA ALA A 94 -14.44 -1.20 -3.96
C ALA A 94 -14.02 0.24 -3.62
N LYS A 95 -14.50 1.23 -4.38
CA LYS A 95 -14.34 2.65 -4.07
C LYS A 95 -14.91 3.00 -2.70
N ASP A 96 -16.13 2.57 -2.40
CA ASP A 96 -16.77 2.90 -1.12
C ASP A 96 -16.04 2.25 0.06
N VAL A 97 -15.51 1.04 -0.13
CA VAL A 97 -14.64 0.37 0.86
C VAL A 97 -13.31 1.10 1.01
N ALA A 98 -12.64 1.48 -0.08
CA ALA A 98 -11.39 2.23 -0.05
C ALA A 98 -11.52 3.55 0.71
N ASP A 99 -12.62 4.29 0.50
CA ASP A 99 -12.94 5.50 1.26
C ASP A 99 -13.15 5.21 2.74
N LYS A 100 -13.90 4.15 3.06
CA LYS A 100 -14.21 3.76 4.44
C LYS A 100 -12.96 3.42 5.24
N ILE A 101 -12.05 2.65 4.66
CA ILE A 101 -10.78 2.27 5.31
C ILE A 101 -9.71 3.38 5.21
N LYS A 102 -10.03 4.46 4.48
CA LYS A 102 -9.12 5.58 4.17
C LYS A 102 -7.82 5.09 3.52
N ALA A 103 -7.96 4.22 2.52
CA ALA A 103 -6.83 3.77 1.72
C ALA A 103 -6.20 4.97 0.99
N ASP A 104 -4.90 5.11 1.16
CA ASP A 104 -4.08 6.13 0.50
C ASP A 104 -3.78 5.74 -0.94
N THR A 105 -3.43 4.47 -1.17
CA THR A 105 -3.20 3.91 -2.50
C THR A 105 -4.31 2.93 -2.84
N ARG A 106 -4.87 3.07 -4.04
CA ARG A 106 -6.01 2.29 -4.52
C ARG A 106 -5.70 1.76 -5.91
N VAL A 107 -5.78 0.45 -6.09
CA VAL A 107 -5.46 -0.19 -7.38
C VAL A 107 -6.56 -1.16 -7.76
N VAL A 108 -7.06 -0.99 -8.99
CA VAL A 108 -7.86 -2.00 -9.68
C VAL A 108 -6.93 -2.83 -10.56
N ILE A 109 -6.92 -4.12 -10.31
CA ILE A 109 -6.11 -5.08 -11.06
C ILE A 109 -6.99 -5.72 -12.13
N VAL A 110 -6.63 -5.51 -13.38
CA VAL A 110 -7.27 -6.12 -14.55
C VAL A 110 -6.33 -7.20 -15.07
N ASP A 111 -6.83 -8.39 -15.41
CA ASP A 111 -5.97 -9.44 -15.95
C ASP A 111 -5.41 -9.03 -17.31
N SER A 112 -6.29 -8.76 -18.28
CA SER A 112 -5.92 -8.29 -19.61
C SER A 112 -7.03 -7.45 -20.26
N LEU A 113 -6.71 -6.70 -21.32
CA LEU A 113 -7.73 -6.01 -22.12
C LEU A 113 -8.73 -6.99 -22.75
N GLU A 114 -8.26 -8.16 -23.18
CA GLU A 114 -9.11 -9.19 -23.80
C GLU A 114 -10.18 -9.72 -22.85
N THR A 115 -9.87 -9.78 -21.55
CA THR A 115 -10.78 -10.26 -20.50
C THR A 115 -11.61 -9.14 -19.89
N CYS A 116 -11.39 -7.89 -20.29
CA CYS A 116 -12.05 -6.71 -19.75
C CYS A 116 -12.79 -5.92 -20.85
N PRO A 117 -14.04 -6.33 -21.21
CA PRO A 117 -14.81 -5.64 -22.25
C PRO A 117 -15.17 -4.19 -21.89
N ASP A 118 -15.15 -3.84 -20.61
CA ASP A 118 -15.45 -2.50 -20.09
C ASP A 118 -14.18 -1.67 -19.82
N ALA A 119 -13.02 -2.03 -20.37
CA ALA A 119 -11.72 -1.41 -20.04
C ALA A 119 -11.74 0.13 -20.06
N GLU A 120 -12.29 0.76 -21.10
CA GLU A 120 -12.39 2.23 -21.18
C GLU A 120 -13.22 2.83 -20.03
N GLN A 121 -14.31 2.16 -19.64
CA GLN A 121 -15.16 2.59 -18.52
C GLN A 121 -14.45 2.38 -17.18
N VAL A 122 -13.69 1.29 -17.04
CA VAL A 122 -12.86 1.00 -15.86
C VAL A 122 -11.82 2.09 -15.69
N GLU A 123 -11.05 2.41 -16.72
CA GLU A 123 -10.02 3.45 -16.67
C GLU A 123 -10.59 4.84 -16.38
N THR A 124 -11.71 5.19 -17.04
CA THR A 124 -12.41 6.46 -16.79
C THR A 124 -12.88 6.57 -15.35
N PHE A 125 -13.48 5.50 -14.82
CA PHE A 125 -13.93 5.46 -13.43
C PHE A 125 -12.75 5.50 -12.47
N ALA A 126 -11.71 4.72 -12.73
CA ALA A 126 -10.54 4.61 -11.88
C ALA A 126 -9.85 5.97 -11.72
N ASN A 127 -9.58 6.65 -12.83
CA ASN A 127 -9.00 8.00 -12.85
C ASN A 127 -9.84 9.00 -12.05
N SER A 128 -11.17 8.98 -12.25
CA SER A 128 -12.10 9.88 -11.54
C SER A 128 -12.23 9.60 -10.04
N ASN A 129 -11.77 8.45 -9.55
CA ASN A 129 -11.92 8.00 -8.16
C ASN A 129 -10.57 7.64 -7.51
N GLU A 130 -9.47 8.17 -8.05
CA GLU A 130 -8.11 8.01 -7.50
C GLU A 130 -7.65 6.54 -7.41
N PHE A 131 -8.19 5.69 -8.28
CA PHE A 131 -7.65 4.36 -8.51
C PHE A 131 -6.62 4.41 -9.62
N GLU A 132 -5.57 3.64 -9.44
CA GLU A 132 -4.70 3.24 -10.52
C GLU A 132 -5.20 1.94 -11.15
N THR A 133 -5.17 1.86 -12.49
CA THR A 133 -5.48 0.61 -13.21
C THR A 133 -4.18 -0.08 -13.57
N VAL A 134 -4.05 -1.35 -13.21
CA VAL A 134 -2.87 -2.16 -13.54
C VAL A 134 -3.31 -3.42 -14.28
N TYR A 135 -2.81 -3.59 -15.50
CA TYR A 135 -2.99 -4.78 -16.31
C TYR A 135 -1.90 -5.81 -15.99
N MET A 136 -2.28 -7.03 -15.62
CA MET A 136 -1.34 -8.11 -15.29
C MET A 136 -0.70 -8.73 -16.52
N GLN A 137 -1.45 -8.78 -17.61
CA GLN A 137 -1.03 -9.24 -18.93
C GLN A 137 -1.30 -8.11 -19.94
N PRO A 138 -0.46 -7.06 -19.95
CA PRO A 138 -0.59 -5.98 -20.92
C PRO A 138 -0.41 -6.52 -22.34
N ASN A 139 -1.17 -5.98 -23.29
CA ASN A 139 -1.00 -6.30 -24.71
C ASN A 139 0.21 -5.56 -25.31
N GLU A 140 0.51 -5.83 -26.59
CA GLU A 140 1.66 -5.23 -27.27
C GLU A 140 1.61 -3.69 -27.31
N GLU A 141 0.43 -3.11 -27.51
CA GLU A 141 0.26 -1.66 -27.53
C GLU A 141 0.55 -1.03 -26.16
N GLN A 142 0.03 -1.62 -25.09
CA GLN A 142 0.29 -1.18 -23.71
C GLN A 142 1.76 -1.34 -23.32
N LEU A 143 2.43 -2.39 -23.82
CA LEU A 143 3.87 -2.58 -23.58
C LEU A 143 4.71 -1.52 -24.31
N LEU A 144 4.37 -1.20 -25.55
CA LEU A 144 5.06 -0.17 -26.33
C LEU A 144 4.89 1.22 -25.72
N ASP A 145 3.68 1.56 -25.29
CA ASP A 145 3.37 2.83 -24.62
C ASP A 145 4.14 2.97 -23.30
N ALA A 146 4.15 1.91 -22.48
CA ALA A 146 4.94 1.89 -21.25
C ALA A 146 6.45 2.02 -21.51
N GLU A 147 6.98 1.40 -22.57
CA GLU A 147 8.39 1.54 -22.96
C GLU A 147 8.71 2.98 -23.40
N GLU A 148 7.84 3.60 -24.21
CA GLU A 148 8.00 4.99 -24.66
C GLU A 148 8.02 5.98 -23.48
N HIS A 149 7.21 5.72 -22.46
CA HIS A 149 7.09 6.56 -21.28
C HIS A 149 7.96 6.13 -20.09
N MET A 150 8.75 5.06 -20.24
CA MET A 150 9.56 4.45 -19.16
C MET A 150 8.73 4.08 -17.92
N GLU A 151 7.49 3.67 -18.14
CA GLU A 151 6.57 3.23 -17.10
C GLU A 151 6.70 1.73 -16.84
N LYS A 152 6.32 1.32 -15.62
CA LYS A 152 6.24 -0.09 -15.26
C LYS A 152 4.85 -0.63 -15.56
N VAL A 153 4.77 -1.93 -15.80
CA VAL A 153 3.52 -2.67 -16.04
C VAL A 153 3.42 -3.90 -15.13
N GLY A 154 2.24 -4.50 -15.04
CA GLY A 154 2.01 -5.74 -14.29
C GLY A 154 2.49 -5.66 -12.84
N VAL A 155 3.17 -6.72 -12.38
CA VAL A 155 3.63 -6.87 -10.99
C VAL A 155 4.61 -5.76 -10.60
N ASP A 156 5.49 -5.33 -11.51
CA ASP A 156 6.45 -4.26 -11.23
C ASP A 156 5.74 -2.93 -10.93
N ARG A 157 4.62 -2.65 -11.60
CA ARG A 157 3.78 -1.49 -11.32
C ARG A 157 3.06 -1.61 -9.97
N LEU A 158 2.57 -2.80 -9.62
CA LEU A 158 2.04 -3.05 -8.29
C LEU A 158 3.07 -2.77 -7.19
N ILE A 159 4.33 -3.16 -7.36
CA ILE A 159 5.38 -2.88 -6.37
C ILE A 159 5.71 -1.38 -6.31
N GLU A 160 5.62 -0.67 -7.43
CA GLU A 160 5.79 0.77 -7.45
C GLU A 160 4.68 1.50 -6.70
N THR A 161 3.42 1.10 -6.86
CA THR A 161 2.30 1.67 -6.09
C THR A 161 2.47 1.42 -4.58
N ILE A 162 2.91 0.22 -4.17
CA ILE A 162 3.30 -0.07 -2.78
C ILE A 162 4.41 0.89 -2.30
N SER A 163 5.36 1.20 -3.19
CA SER A 163 6.53 2.04 -2.90
C SER A 163 6.24 3.52 -2.80
N VAL A 164 5.12 4.01 -3.34
CA VAL A 164 4.68 5.41 -3.21
C VAL A 164 3.59 5.60 -2.17
N CYS A 165 2.97 4.52 -1.69
CA CYS A 165 1.97 4.56 -0.63
C CYS A 165 2.48 5.26 0.63
N ASN A 166 1.64 6.11 1.21
CA ASN A 166 1.93 6.90 2.40
C ASN A 166 1.80 6.05 3.69
N TRP A 167 2.75 5.15 3.90
CA TRP A 167 2.83 4.29 5.08
C TRP A 167 3.04 5.11 6.38
N PRO A 168 2.10 5.10 7.35
CA PRO A 168 2.19 5.92 8.56
C PRO A 168 3.40 5.60 9.46
N TRP A 169 3.88 4.35 9.44
CA TRP A 169 5.06 3.92 10.22
C TRP A 169 6.32 3.76 9.36
N ARG A 170 6.42 4.50 8.25
CA ARG A 170 7.67 4.54 7.48
C ARG A 170 8.80 5.21 8.27
N VAL A 171 10.03 4.76 8.02
CA VAL A 171 11.25 5.37 8.52
C VAL A 171 11.88 6.15 7.38
N ILE A 172 12.03 7.47 7.53
CA ILE A 172 12.69 8.30 6.53
C ILE A 172 14.17 7.96 6.50
N ASN A 173 14.71 7.71 5.31
CA ASN A 173 16.11 7.41 5.13
C ASN A 173 16.89 8.74 5.22
N SER A 174 17.61 8.95 6.31
CA SER A 174 18.45 10.13 6.47
C SER A 174 19.69 10.01 5.60
N PHE A 175 19.72 10.66 4.43
CA PHE A 175 20.98 11.01 3.79
C PHE A 175 21.56 12.23 4.52
N GLY A 176 22.57 11.99 5.37
CA GLY A 176 23.47 13.07 5.80
C GLY A 176 23.41 13.58 7.25
N ILE A 177 22.80 12.87 8.21
CA ILE A 177 23.10 13.12 9.63
C ILE A 177 23.66 11.83 10.23
N ARG A 178 25.00 11.69 10.17
CA ARG A 178 25.70 10.92 11.20
C ARG A 178 25.46 11.65 12.51
N SER A 179 24.42 11.26 13.24
CA SER A 179 24.35 11.60 14.65
C SER A 179 25.48 10.82 15.32
N THR A 180 26.61 11.48 15.55
CA THR A 180 27.52 11.09 16.62
C THR A 180 26.83 11.44 17.94
N ALA A 181 25.80 10.68 18.29
CA ALA A 181 25.25 10.64 19.63
C ALA A 181 25.41 9.20 20.08
N ASN A 182 26.18 9.04 21.14
CA ASN A 182 26.53 7.78 21.75
C ASN A 182 25.29 6.91 22.02
N GLU A 183 25.53 5.61 21.99
CA GLU A 183 24.66 4.58 22.54
C GLU A 183 24.16 4.98 23.94
N GLU A 184 22.91 5.45 24.02
CA GLU A 184 22.08 5.29 25.21
C GLU A 184 20.69 4.85 24.75
N GLU A 185 20.21 3.75 25.33
CA GLU A 185 18.87 3.20 25.15
C GLU A 185 17.82 4.30 25.34
N VAL A 186 17.11 4.67 24.26
CA VAL A 186 15.92 5.52 24.39
C VAL A 186 14.69 4.64 24.31
N SER A 187 14.27 4.14 25.47
CA SER A 187 12.90 3.66 25.71
C SER A 187 11.95 4.86 25.65
N ASN A 188 11.36 5.15 24.49
CA ASN A 188 10.28 6.13 24.37
C ASN A 188 8.94 5.44 24.16
N GLU A 189 8.37 4.92 25.24
CA GLU A 189 6.91 4.92 25.40
C GLU A 189 6.46 6.38 25.50
N HIS A 190 5.86 6.92 24.43
CA HIS A 190 5.17 8.20 24.53
C HIS A 190 3.92 8.02 25.40
N LYS A 191 4.04 8.36 26.69
CA LYS A 191 2.89 8.70 27.53
C LYS A 191 2.34 10.03 27.03
N ILE A 192 1.11 9.99 26.51
CA ILE A 192 0.31 11.19 26.26
C ILE A 192 -0.01 11.80 27.63
N GLY A 193 0.73 12.84 28.01
CA GLY A 193 0.42 13.68 29.16
C GLY A 193 -0.68 14.66 28.77
N GLU A 194 -1.73 14.71 29.58
CA GLU A 194 -2.77 15.74 29.53
C GLU A 194 -2.13 17.13 29.55
N GLY A 195 -2.19 17.85 28.43
CA GLY A 195 -1.50 19.13 28.34
C GLY A 195 -1.63 19.93 27.06
N ASP A 196 -2.49 19.55 26.09
CA ASP A 196 -2.78 20.38 24.92
C ASP A 196 -4.29 20.55 24.75
N VAL A 197 -4.86 21.36 25.65
CA VAL A 197 -6.17 21.96 25.44
C VAL A 197 -5.94 23.19 24.55
N LEU A 198 -6.26 23.05 23.26
CA LEU A 198 -6.35 24.18 22.32
C LEU A 198 -7.40 25.18 22.85
N SER A 199 -6.96 26.28 23.47
CA SER A 199 -7.85 27.37 23.88
C SER A 199 -8.32 28.14 22.64
N GLY A 200 -9.64 28.19 22.46
CA GLY A 200 -10.28 28.87 21.34
C GLY A 200 -10.05 30.38 21.30
N ALA A 201 -10.15 30.92 20.08
CA ALA A 201 -10.16 32.34 19.80
C ALA A 201 -11.40 33.01 20.41
N THR A 202 -11.20 33.88 21.39
CA THR A 202 -12.19 34.87 21.82
C THR A 202 -12.09 36.14 20.97
N ALA A 203 -13.25 36.58 20.46
CA ALA A 203 -13.45 37.81 19.70
C ALA A 203 -13.06 39.07 20.51
N GLY A 204 -12.42 40.02 19.81
CA GLY A 204 -12.12 41.37 20.29
C GLY A 204 -13.33 42.30 20.13
N LYS A 205 -13.36 43.30 21.03
CA LYS A 205 -14.41 44.31 21.25
C LYS A 205 -14.74 45.19 20.06
#